data_AF-A0A0Q0G1N2-F1
#
_entry.id   AF-A0A0Q0G1N2-F1
#
_cell.length_a   1.000
_cell.length_b   1.000
_cell.length_c   1.000
_cell.angle_alpha   90.00
_cell.angle_beta   90.00
_cell.angle_gamma   90.00
#
_symmetry.space_group_name_H-M   'P 1'
#
loop_
_entity.id
_entity.type
_entity.pdbx_description
1 polymer ?
#
loop_
_entity_poly.entity_id
_entity_poly.type
_entity_poly.pdbx_seq_one_letter_code
_entity_poly.pdbx_strand_id
1 'polypeptide(L)'
;MNFLRLPLILLMTGVLGLAGCSTHQPTALYQLDSGEPGQPKQSSGLAVLLGPVSVADYLQRETLLQRQPDGTLTASPDGRWAGNLSSDIDQLLLRQLAWKLDSQRVVMAPAVANFTPDVQVVLSITRLDSGAKQPAVLDAQWRLLDRKGHVRDSRLVHLEQVHAGSSADQVKAQGMLLQRLADQVSTAIKPISWQPLEEPKKAPVAKAKEPDKPRMPMASPIRTDLEVFRF
;
A
#
# COMPACT_ATOMS: atom_id res chain seq x y z
N MET A 1 67.08 -29.42 -34.40
CA MET A 1 66.36 -29.49 -33.10
C MET A 1 65.34 -28.36 -32.85
N ASN A 2 65.24 -27.31 -33.69
CA ASN A 2 64.28 -26.21 -33.49
C ASN A 2 62.89 -26.39 -34.15
N PHE A 3 62.77 -27.24 -35.18
CA PHE A 3 61.50 -27.40 -35.92
C PHE A 3 60.38 -28.11 -35.15
N LEU A 4 60.71 -28.85 -34.09
CA LEU A 4 59.71 -29.54 -33.24
C LEU A 4 59.15 -28.64 -32.12
N ARG A 5 59.78 -27.50 -31.82
CA ARG A 5 59.36 -26.60 -30.74
C ARG A 5 58.24 -25.65 -31.16
N LEU A 6 58.24 -25.22 -32.42
CA LEU A 6 57.23 -24.33 -32.99
C LEU A 6 55.79 -24.91 -32.98
N PRO A 7 55.54 -26.17 -33.42
CA PRO A 7 54.21 -26.75 -33.36
C PRO A 7 53.74 -26.98 -31.92
N LEU A 8 54.65 -27.28 -30.99
CA LEU A 8 54.33 -27.48 -29.58
C LEU A 8 53.89 -26.17 -28.90
N ILE A 9 54.55 -25.05 -29.23
CA ILE A 9 54.17 -23.72 -28.74
C ILE A 9 52.81 -23.30 -29.32
N LEU A 10 52.57 -23.53 -30.62
CA LEU A 10 51.29 -23.19 -31.26
C LEU A 10 50.14 -24.03 -30.70
N LEU A 11 50.39 -25.31 -30.39
CA LEU A 11 49.42 -26.20 -29.75
C LEU A 11 49.11 -25.78 -28.31
N MET A 12 50.12 -25.40 -27.51
CA MET A 12 49.93 -24.86 -26.15
C MET A 12 49.17 -23.54 -26.14
N THR A 13 49.45 -22.65 -27.09
CA THR A 13 48.74 -21.37 -27.24
C THR A 13 47.28 -21.59 -27.66
N GLY A 14 47.03 -22.60 -28.51
CA GLY A 14 45.69 -23.06 -28.86
C GLY A 14 44.91 -23.60 -27.65
N VAL A 15 45.51 -24.48 -26.86
CA VAL A 15 44.87 -25.07 -25.66
C VAL A 15 44.55 -24.00 -24.60
N LEU A 16 45.42 -22.99 -24.40
CA LEU A 16 45.12 -21.87 -23.50
C LEU A 16 43.99 -20.96 -24.02
N GLY A 17 43.80 -20.84 -25.33
CA GLY A 17 42.71 -20.06 -25.93
C GLY A 17 41.31 -20.69 -25.74
N LEU A 18 41.24 -22.02 -25.55
CA LEU A 18 40.00 -22.76 -25.31
C LEU A 18 39.58 -22.82 -23.83
N ALA A 19 40.48 -22.50 -22.89
CA ALA A 19 40.17 -22.50 -21.45
C ALA A 19 39.47 -21.22 -20.95
N GLY A 20 39.25 -20.23 -21.83
CA GLY A 20 38.69 -18.92 -21.49
C GLY A 20 37.17 -18.80 -21.50
N CYS A 21 36.43 -19.84 -21.90
CA CYS A 21 34.97 -19.76 -22.00
C CYS A 21 34.29 -20.63 -20.94
N SER A 22 33.45 -19.99 -20.13
CA SER A 22 32.41 -20.61 -19.28
C SER A 22 32.77 -20.92 -17.82
N THR A 23 33.32 -19.97 -17.07
CA THR A 23 33.04 -19.87 -15.63
C THR A 23 31.86 -18.91 -15.42
N HIS A 24 30.67 -19.28 -15.92
CA HIS A 24 29.45 -18.54 -15.59
C HIS A 24 28.97 -19.03 -14.23
N GLN A 25 29.33 -18.31 -13.16
CA GLN A 25 28.77 -18.58 -11.84
C GLN A 25 27.24 -18.35 -11.91
N PRO A 26 26.41 -19.30 -11.44
CA PRO A 26 24.97 -19.10 -11.42
C PRO A 26 24.64 -17.93 -10.49
N THR A 27 23.92 -16.93 -11.00
CA THR A 27 23.48 -15.77 -10.20
C THR A 27 22.28 -16.17 -9.35
N ALA A 28 22.31 -15.87 -8.05
CA ALA A 28 21.18 -16.14 -7.18
C ALA A 28 19.98 -15.26 -7.55
N LEU A 29 18.79 -15.86 -7.59
CA LEU A 29 17.53 -15.15 -7.77
C LEU A 29 16.86 -14.98 -6.41
N TYR A 30 16.60 -13.74 -6.03
CA TYR A 30 16.05 -13.35 -4.75
C TYR A 30 14.59 -12.93 -4.89
N GLN A 31 13.78 -13.30 -3.92
CA GLN A 31 12.41 -12.83 -3.76
C GLN A 31 12.22 -12.37 -2.32
N LEU A 32 11.38 -11.35 -2.12
CA LEU A 32 11.04 -10.89 -0.78
C LEU A 32 10.34 -12.01 0.00
N ASP A 33 10.88 -12.33 1.17
CA ASP A 33 10.25 -13.27 2.07
C ASP A 33 9.03 -12.64 2.74
N SER A 34 7.84 -13.15 2.42
CA SER A 34 6.60 -12.77 3.08
C SER A 34 6.46 -13.37 4.47
N GLY A 35 7.43 -14.13 4.98
CA GLY A 35 7.28 -14.94 6.18
C GLY A 35 6.24 -16.03 5.96
N GLU A 36 5.59 -16.45 7.04
CA GLU A 36 4.57 -17.51 7.00
C GLU A 36 3.18 -16.94 7.35
N PRO A 37 2.54 -16.17 6.45
CA PRO A 37 1.18 -15.71 6.70
C PRO A 37 0.22 -16.89 6.72
N GLY A 38 -0.61 -16.95 7.75
CA GLY A 38 -1.69 -17.93 7.85
C GLY A 38 -2.82 -17.66 6.84
N GLN A 39 -3.70 -18.64 6.68
CA GLN A 39 -4.89 -18.49 5.85
C GLN A 39 -5.99 -17.73 6.62
N PRO A 40 -6.56 -16.64 6.06
CA PRO A 40 -7.66 -15.92 6.69
C PRO A 40 -8.93 -16.78 6.72
N LYS A 41 -9.64 -16.77 7.85
CA LYS A 41 -10.79 -17.64 8.10
C LYS A 41 -12.12 -16.94 7.83
N GLN A 42 -12.20 -15.61 7.95
CA GLN A 42 -13.48 -14.90 7.83
C GLN A 42 -13.78 -14.54 6.37
N SER A 43 -14.79 -15.21 5.79
CA SER A 43 -15.30 -14.91 4.44
C SER A 43 -16.10 -13.61 4.37
N SER A 44 -16.75 -13.22 5.47
CA SER A 44 -17.51 -11.96 5.63
C SER A 44 -16.79 -10.96 6.55
N GLY A 45 -15.46 -11.00 6.59
CA GLY A 45 -14.64 -10.07 7.36
C GLY A 45 -14.61 -8.65 6.76
N LEU A 46 -13.77 -7.80 7.33
CA LEU A 46 -13.55 -6.43 6.88
C LEU A 46 -13.18 -6.39 5.39
N ALA A 47 -13.89 -5.61 4.58
CA ALA A 47 -13.57 -5.40 3.18
C ALA A 47 -12.47 -4.33 3.04
N VAL A 48 -11.29 -4.71 2.57
CA VAL A 48 -10.16 -3.79 2.39
C VAL A 48 -9.73 -3.76 0.94
N LEU A 49 -9.62 -2.55 0.39
CA LEU A 49 -9.00 -2.33 -0.92
C LEU A 49 -7.57 -1.83 -0.72
N LEU A 50 -6.58 -2.62 -1.13
CA LEU A 50 -5.20 -2.16 -1.27
C LEU A 50 -5.09 -1.45 -2.63
N GLY A 51 -4.88 -0.13 -2.59
CA GLY A 51 -4.57 0.64 -3.80
C GLY A 51 -3.24 0.18 -4.43
N PRO A 52 -2.93 0.61 -5.67
CA PRO A 52 -1.64 0.33 -6.27
C PRO A 52 -0.54 0.89 -5.36
N VAL A 53 0.45 0.07 -5.01
CA VAL A 53 1.56 0.54 -4.18
C VAL A 53 2.49 1.34 -5.07
N SER A 54 2.62 2.64 -4.81
CA SER A 54 3.57 3.48 -5.53
C SER A 54 4.97 3.18 -5.02
N VAL A 55 5.85 2.64 -5.86
CA VAL A 55 7.23 2.31 -5.47
C VAL A 55 8.21 3.19 -6.24
N ALA A 56 9.25 3.70 -5.57
CA ALA A 56 10.29 4.51 -6.19
C ALA A 56 10.90 3.85 -7.45
N ASP A 57 11.15 4.64 -8.50
CA ASP A 57 11.52 4.15 -9.83
C ASP A 57 12.77 3.25 -9.84
N TYR A 58 13.73 3.50 -8.95
CA TYR A 58 14.95 2.69 -8.88
C TYR A 58 14.68 1.25 -8.42
N LEU A 59 13.58 1.01 -7.70
CA LEU A 59 13.15 -0.30 -7.21
C LEU A 59 12.39 -1.11 -8.26
N GLN A 60 11.92 -0.47 -9.34
CA GLN A 60 11.16 -1.13 -10.41
C GLN A 60 12.06 -1.89 -11.40
N ARG A 61 13.29 -2.22 -10.98
CA ARG A 61 14.31 -2.89 -11.80
C ARG A 61 14.48 -4.33 -11.32
N GLU A 62 14.80 -5.24 -12.23
CA GLU A 62 15.11 -6.64 -11.89
C GLU A 62 16.49 -6.80 -11.23
N THR A 63 17.30 -5.74 -11.20
CA THR A 63 18.59 -5.73 -10.54
C THR A 63 18.43 -5.55 -9.03
N LEU A 64 19.06 -6.43 -8.25
CA LEU A 64 19.22 -6.21 -6.82
C LEU A 64 20.22 -5.08 -6.61
N LEU A 65 19.73 -3.90 -6.22
CA LEU A 65 20.56 -2.73 -5.94
C LEU A 65 21.01 -2.73 -4.48
N GLN A 66 22.28 -2.40 -4.27
CA GLN A 66 22.91 -2.27 -2.96
C GLN A 66 23.35 -0.83 -2.73
N ARG A 67 23.00 -0.30 -1.56
CA ARG A 67 23.39 1.02 -1.11
C ARG A 67 24.80 1.02 -0.54
N GLN A 68 25.61 1.94 -1.06
CA GLN A 68 26.98 2.15 -0.63
C GLN A 68 27.05 3.22 0.47
N PRO A 69 28.13 3.23 1.28
CA PRO A 69 28.30 4.24 2.34
C PRO A 69 28.33 5.69 1.85
N ASP A 70 28.68 5.92 0.58
CA ASP A 70 28.68 7.23 -0.07
C ASP A 70 27.28 7.64 -0.61
N GLY A 71 26.26 6.81 -0.41
CA GLY A 71 24.89 7.05 -0.87
C GLY A 71 24.62 6.59 -2.31
N THR A 72 25.61 6.05 -3.03
CA THR A 72 25.38 5.50 -4.36
C THR A 72 24.65 4.16 -4.29
N LEU A 73 24.01 3.78 -5.41
CA LEU A 73 23.39 2.47 -5.59
C LEU A 73 24.16 1.70 -6.66
N THR A 74 24.66 0.52 -6.31
CA THR A 74 25.37 -0.36 -7.24
C THR A 74 24.64 -1.69 -7.38
N ALA A 75 24.74 -2.33 -8.54
CA ALA A 75 24.20 -3.67 -8.72
C ALA A 75 24.94 -4.66 -7.79
N SER A 76 24.18 -5.57 -7.17
CA SER A 76 24.74 -6.72 -6.46
C SER A 76 25.55 -7.58 -7.45
N PRO A 77 26.77 -8.01 -7.08
CA PRO A 77 27.60 -8.85 -7.93
C PRO A 77 27.14 -10.31 -7.98
N ASP A 78 26.35 -10.75 -6.99
CA ASP A 78 26.01 -12.14 -6.71
C ASP A 78 24.51 -12.44 -6.77
N GLY A 79 23.68 -11.43 -7.04
CA GLY A 79 22.22 -11.52 -6.92
C GLY A 79 21.41 -10.66 -7.89
N ARG A 80 20.23 -11.16 -8.24
CA ARG A 80 19.18 -10.42 -8.95
C ARG A 80 17.82 -10.72 -8.34
N TRP A 81 16.83 -9.87 -8.60
CA TRP A 81 15.45 -10.21 -8.25
C TRP A 81 14.95 -11.35 -9.14
N ALA A 82 14.14 -12.23 -8.58
CA ALA A 82 13.48 -13.33 -9.29
C ALA A 82 12.36 -12.84 -10.23
N GLY A 83 11.99 -11.56 -10.12
CA GLY A 83 10.99 -10.90 -10.94
C GLY A 83 10.90 -9.41 -10.63
N ASN A 84 9.71 -8.84 -10.82
CA ASN A 84 9.45 -7.44 -10.52
C ASN A 84 9.22 -7.25 -9.00
N LEU A 85 10.13 -6.52 -8.37
CA LEU A 85 10.05 -6.20 -6.95
C LEU A 85 8.75 -5.50 -6.54
N SER A 86 8.19 -4.63 -7.40
CA SER A 86 6.90 -3.96 -7.14
C SER A 86 5.77 -4.98 -7.01
N SER A 87 5.72 -5.96 -7.89
CA SER A 87 4.71 -7.03 -7.84
C SER A 87 4.89 -7.93 -6.63
N ASP A 88 6.13 -8.19 -6.23
CA ASP A 88 6.42 -8.95 -4.99
C ASP A 88 5.96 -8.19 -3.74
N ILE A 89 6.19 -6.88 -3.68
CA ILE A 89 5.72 -6.00 -2.60
C ILE A 89 4.18 -6.03 -2.51
N ASP A 90 3.50 -5.86 -3.64
CA ASP A 90 2.05 -5.88 -3.73
C ASP A 90 1.47 -7.20 -3.17
N GLN A 91 2.00 -8.33 -3.64
CA GLN A 91 1.55 -9.65 -3.18
C GLN A 91 1.87 -9.91 -1.71
N LEU A 92 3.05 -9.49 -1.23
CA LEU A 92 3.44 -9.63 0.17
C LEU A 92 2.48 -8.84 1.07
N LEU A 93 2.24 -7.57 0.75
CA LEU A 93 1.34 -6.71 1.54
C LEU A 93 -0.10 -7.24 1.52
N LEU A 94 -0.58 -7.69 0.36
CA LEU A 94 -1.91 -8.31 0.24
C LEU A 94 -2.04 -9.52 1.19
N ARG A 95 -1.12 -10.48 1.12
CA ARG A 95 -1.15 -11.70 1.97
C ARG A 95 -1.05 -11.36 3.45
N GLN A 96 -0.14 -10.45 3.81
CA GLN A 96 0.06 -10.02 5.19
C GLN A 96 -1.16 -9.31 5.77
N LEU A 97 -1.78 -8.41 5.01
CA LEU A 97 -2.99 -7.71 5.45
C LEU A 97 -4.18 -8.66 5.57
N ALA A 98 -4.40 -9.54 4.60
CA ALA A 98 -5.46 -10.55 4.64
C ALA A 98 -5.36 -11.42 5.90
N TRP A 99 -4.15 -11.93 6.19
CA TRP A 99 -3.89 -12.73 7.38
C TRP A 99 -4.09 -11.94 8.68
N LYS A 100 -3.51 -10.74 8.82
CA LYS A 100 -3.55 -9.95 10.07
C LYS A 100 -4.93 -9.39 10.41
N LEU A 101 -5.75 -9.17 9.39
CA LEU A 101 -7.13 -8.74 9.52
C LEU A 101 -8.10 -9.95 9.59
N ASP A 102 -7.59 -11.18 9.45
CA ASP A 102 -8.35 -12.43 9.36
C ASP A 102 -9.49 -12.40 8.32
N SER A 103 -9.32 -11.63 7.25
CA SER A 103 -10.37 -11.36 6.25
C SER A 103 -9.97 -11.87 4.87
N GLN A 104 -10.87 -12.63 4.24
CA GLN A 104 -10.75 -13.03 2.83
C GLN A 104 -11.17 -11.91 1.87
N ARG A 105 -11.65 -10.77 2.39
CA ARG A 105 -12.14 -9.63 1.61
C ARG A 105 -11.09 -8.53 1.48
N VAL A 106 -9.82 -8.89 1.42
CA VAL A 106 -8.72 -7.98 1.09
C VAL A 106 -8.35 -8.19 -0.37
N VAL A 107 -8.48 -7.15 -1.19
CA VAL A 107 -8.24 -7.21 -2.65
C VAL A 107 -7.36 -6.06 -3.10
N MET A 108 -6.67 -6.23 -4.23
CA MET A 108 -5.90 -5.16 -4.86
C MET A 108 -6.75 -4.36 -5.84
N ALA A 109 -6.39 -3.09 -6.03
CA ALA A 109 -6.97 -2.24 -7.05
C ALA A 109 -6.46 -2.61 -8.46
N PRO A 110 -7.28 -2.43 -9.52
CA PRO A 110 -8.69 -2.02 -9.47
C PRO A 110 -9.57 -3.14 -8.88
N ALA A 111 -10.56 -2.75 -8.08
CA ALA A 111 -11.46 -3.72 -7.48
C ALA A 111 -12.34 -4.41 -8.54
N VAL A 112 -12.71 -5.67 -8.28
CA VAL A 112 -13.71 -6.38 -9.08
C VAL A 112 -15.08 -5.69 -8.99
N ALA A 113 -15.92 -5.89 -10.00
CA ALA A 113 -17.28 -5.36 -10.02
C ALA A 113 -18.04 -5.73 -8.73
N ASN A 114 -18.80 -4.76 -8.19
CA ASN A 114 -19.61 -4.90 -6.97
C ASN A 114 -18.82 -5.12 -5.67
N PHE A 115 -17.53 -4.80 -5.63
CA PHE A 115 -16.76 -4.75 -4.39
C PHE A 115 -16.83 -3.36 -3.75
N THR A 116 -17.44 -3.26 -2.57
CA THR A 116 -17.49 -2.04 -1.77
C THR A 116 -16.50 -2.15 -0.60
N PRO A 117 -15.33 -1.49 -0.64
CA PRO A 117 -14.37 -1.52 0.45
C PRO A 117 -14.88 -0.73 1.65
N ASP A 118 -14.66 -1.26 2.85
CA ASP A 118 -14.86 -0.55 4.11
C ASP A 118 -13.73 0.44 4.37
N VAL A 119 -12.52 0.03 3.99
CA VAL A 119 -11.30 0.82 4.08
C VAL A 119 -10.51 0.68 2.79
N GLN A 120 -10.01 1.80 2.27
CA GLN A 120 -9.03 1.81 1.19
C GLN A 120 -7.66 2.23 1.73
N VAL A 121 -6.64 1.42 1.44
CA VAL A 121 -5.24 1.69 1.79
C VAL A 121 -4.55 2.30 0.59
N VAL A 122 -4.00 3.50 0.74
CA VAL A 122 -3.14 4.14 -0.26
C VAL A 122 -1.73 4.17 0.28
N LEU A 123 -0.79 3.53 -0.41
CA LEU A 123 0.56 3.30 0.09
C LEU A 123 1.60 3.72 -0.96
N SER A 124 2.67 4.37 -0.49
CA SER A 124 3.81 4.77 -1.32
C SER A 124 5.09 4.44 -0.57
N ILE A 125 6.02 3.75 -1.24
CA ILE A 125 7.34 3.38 -0.74
C ILE A 125 8.37 4.20 -1.53
N THR A 126 9.03 5.12 -0.84
CA THR A 126 10.06 5.99 -1.43
C THR A 126 11.46 5.40 -1.29
N ARG A 127 11.64 4.44 -0.38
CA ARG A 127 12.89 3.70 -0.20
C ARG A 127 12.63 2.29 0.28
N LEU A 128 13.31 1.33 -0.34
CA LEU A 128 13.45 -0.04 0.14
C LEU A 128 14.78 -0.56 -0.38
N ASP A 129 15.86 -0.26 0.33
CA ASP A 129 17.19 -0.71 -0.06
C ASP A 129 18.03 -1.09 1.15
N SER A 130 19.14 -1.74 0.87
CA SER A 130 20.10 -2.24 1.84
C SER A 130 21.48 -2.30 1.19
N GLY A 131 22.54 -2.56 1.94
CA GLY A 131 23.86 -2.81 1.37
C GLY A 131 24.72 -3.61 2.34
N ALA A 132 25.87 -4.12 1.88
CA ALA A 132 26.68 -5.01 2.71
C ALA A 132 27.08 -4.40 4.08
N LYS A 133 27.21 -3.07 4.15
CA LYS A 133 27.55 -2.31 5.35
C LYS A 133 26.45 -1.34 5.79
N GLN A 134 25.29 -1.38 5.16
CA GLN A 134 24.16 -0.48 5.43
C GLN A 134 22.98 -1.32 5.90
N PRO A 135 22.21 -0.90 6.92
CA PRO A 135 21.01 -1.62 7.29
C PRO A 135 20.04 -1.64 6.10
N ALA A 136 19.11 -2.59 6.10
CA ALA A 136 17.94 -2.44 5.27
C ALA A 136 17.10 -1.28 5.80
N VAL A 137 16.64 -0.41 4.90
CA VAL A 137 15.84 0.78 5.22
C VAL A 137 14.57 0.77 4.38
N LEU A 138 13.45 1.06 5.02
CA LEU A 138 12.15 1.29 4.39
C LEU A 138 11.66 2.69 4.76
N ASP A 139 11.46 3.52 3.75
CA ASP A 139 10.75 4.80 3.86
C ASP A 139 9.44 4.69 3.08
N ALA A 140 8.33 4.93 3.77
CA ALA A 140 7.01 4.83 3.19
C ALA A 140 6.05 5.87 3.76
N GLN A 141 4.95 6.08 3.06
CA GLN A 141 3.79 6.79 3.55
C GLN A 141 2.55 5.96 3.26
N TRP A 142 1.59 5.98 4.18
CA TRP A 142 0.31 5.35 3.96
C TRP A 142 -0.83 6.25 4.44
N ARG A 143 -1.99 6.09 3.80
CA ARG A 143 -3.26 6.74 4.14
C ARG A 143 -4.37 5.70 4.15
N LEU A 144 -5.28 5.83 5.10
CA LEU A 144 -6.48 5.01 5.21
C LEU A 144 -7.70 5.88 4.90
N LEU A 145 -8.46 5.48 3.89
CA LEU A 145 -9.67 6.17 3.47
C LEU A 145 -10.88 5.34 3.87
N ASP A 146 -11.94 5.98 4.36
CA ASP A 146 -13.22 5.31 4.63
C ASP A 146 -14.04 5.09 3.35
N ARG A 147 -15.22 4.46 3.50
CA ARG A 147 -16.20 4.25 2.42
C ARG A 147 -16.59 5.53 1.65
N LYS A 148 -16.47 6.71 2.25
CA LYS A 148 -16.78 8.01 1.63
C LYS A 148 -15.56 8.62 0.93
N GLY A 149 -14.39 7.98 1.02
CA GLY A 149 -13.13 8.49 0.49
C GLY A 149 -12.44 9.50 1.41
N HIS A 150 -12.90 9.68 2.64
CA HIS A 150 -12.25 10.60 3.58
C HIS A 150 -11.05 9.93 4.24
N VAL A 151 -9.93 10.67 4.34
CA VAL A 151 -8.75 10.21 5.07
C VAL A 151 -9.08 10.13 6.56
N ARG A 152 -8.99 8.93 7.11
CA ARG A 152 -9.22 8.65 8.53
C ARG A 152 -7.93 8.57 9.33
N ASP A 153 -6.85 8.14 8.69
CA ASP A 153 -5.52 8.10 9.27
C ASP A 153 -4.45 8.21 8.17
N SER A 154 -3.28 8.72 8.53
CA SER A 154 -2.14 8.92 7.64
C SER A 154 -0.84 8.92 8.42
N ARG A 155 0.20 8.28 7.90
CA ARG A 155 1.51 8.23 8.56
C ARG A 155 2.66 8.17 7.59
N LEU A 156 3.74 8.87 7.95
CA LEU A 156 5.09 8.67 7.41
C LEU A 156 5.81 7.62 8.26
N VAL A 157 6.43 6.64 7.60
CA VAL A 157 7.05 5.48 8.22
C VAL A 157 8.51 5.41 7.79
N HIS A 158 9.39 5.34 8.77
CA HIS A 158 10.80 5.03 8.59
C HIS A 158 11.12 3.80 9.45
N LEU A 159 11.62 2.74 8.82
CA LEU A 159 11.98 1.49 9.49
C LEU A 159 13.36 1.05 9.05
N GLU A 160 14.14 0.52 10.00
CA GLU A 160 15.46 -0.05 9.73
C GLU A 160 15.59 -1.48 10.28
N GLN A 161 16.44 -2.27 9.63
CA GLN A 161 16.77 -3.63 10.03
C GLN A 161 18.25 -3.94 9.77
N VAL A 162 18.98 -4.20 10.86
CA VAL A 162 20.38 -4.66 10.79
C VAL A 162 20.43 -6.14 10.39
N HIS A 163 21.51 -6.54 9.73
CA HIS A 163 21.73 -7.88 9.20
C HIS A 163 23.24 -8.18 9.07
N ALA A 164 23.60 -9.42 8.72
CA ALA A 164 25.00 -9.87 8.63
C ALA A 164 25.72 -9.47 7.32
N GLY A 165 25.01 -8.92 6.33
CA GLY A 165 25.60 -8.22 5.18
C GLY A 165 25.62 -9.01 3.87
N SER A 166 25.35 -10.32 3.90
CA SER A 166 25.18 -11.08 2.64
C SER A 166 23.95 -10.61 1.86
N SER A 167 23.94 -10.79 0.54
CA SER A 167 22.78 -10.45 -0.30
C SER A 167 21.49 -11.13 0.17
N ALA A 168 21.59 -12.37 0.66
CA ALA A 168 20.46 -13.09 1.27
C ALA A 168 19.97 -12.41 2.56
N ASP A 169 20.89 -12.01 3.45
CA ASP A 169 20.53 -11.34 4.69
C ASP A 169 19.91 -9.95 4.45
N GLN A 170 20.41 -9.23 3.45
CA GLN A 170 19.86 -7.95 3.01
C GLN A 170 18.40 -8.11 2.50
N VAL A 171 18.15 -9.09 1.63
CA VAL A 171 16.79 -9.39 1.11
C VAL A 171 15.86 -9.81 2.24
N LYS A 172 16.31 -10.68 3.14
CA LYS A 172 15.54 -11.09 4.33
C LYS A 172 15.18 -9.89 5.20
N ALA A 173 16.14 -8.99 5.43
CA ALA A 173 15.92 -7.77 6.20
C ALA A 173 14.88 -6.84 5.55
N GLN A 174 14.91 -6.67 4.22
CA GLN A 174 13.90 -5.92 3.49
C GLN A 174 12.50 -6.55 3.59
N GLY A 175 12.40 -7.89 3.51
CA GLY A 175 11.15 -8.61 3.74
C GLY A 175 10.59 -8.37 5.15
N MET A 176 11.43 -8.42 6.18
CA MET A 176 11.04 -8.12 7.57
C MET A 176 10.51 -6.68 7.75
N LEU A 177 11.04 -5.71 7.02
CA LEU A 177 10.56 -4.32 7.05
C LEU A 177 9.16 -4.19 6.47
N LEU A 178 8.89 -4.86 5.35
CA LEU A 178 7.56 -4.88 4.73
C LEU A 178 6.53 -5.60 5.59
N GLN A 179 6.91 -6.68 6.26
CA GLN A 179 6.06 -7.34 7.25
C GLN A 179 5.71 -6.36 8.38
N ARG A 180 6.71 -5.66 8.96
CA ARG A 180 6.47 -4.63 9.98
C ARG A 180 5.59 -3.47 9.49
N LEU A 181 5.73 -3.06 8.23
CA LEU A 181 4.83 -2.09 7.62
C LEU A 181 3.38 -2.60 7.58
N ALA A 182 3.16 -3.85 7.16
CA ALA A 182 1.83 -4.47 7.17
C ALA A 182 1.24 -4.59 8.58
N ASP A 183 2.07 -4.83 9.61
CA ASP A 183 1.65 -4.81 11.03
C ASP A 183 1.14 -3.43 11.43
N GLN A 184 1.87 -2.37 11.08
CA GLN A 184 1.46 -1.00 11.38
C GLN A 184 0.15 -0.64 10.68
N VAL A 185 0.04 -0.95 9.39
CA VAL A 185 -1.17 -0.68 8.59
C VAL A 185 -2.36 -1.47 9.11
N SER A 186 -2.23 -2.78 9.34
CA SER A 186 -3.32 -3.61 9.88
C SER A 186 -3.78 -3.16 11.27
N THR A 187 -2.84 -2.73 12.13
CA THR A 187 -3.17 -2.17 13.45
C THR A 187 -3.98 -0.86 13.31
N ALA A 188 -3.63 0.01 12.37
CA ALA A 188 -4.34 1.25 12.11
C ALA A 188 -5.71 1.04 11.47
N ILE A 189 -5.90 -0.03 10.69
CA ILE A 189 -7.20 -0.37 10.07
C ILE A 189 -8.24 -0.82 11.11
N LYS A 190 -7.83 -1.62 12.10
CA LYS A 190 -8.74 -2.22 13.10
C LYS A 190 -9.71 -1.24 13.78
N PRO A 191 -9.32 -0.02 14.22
CA PRO A 191 -10.28 0.92 14.81
C PRO A 191 -11.26 1.54 13.81
N ILE A 192 -10.87 1.69 12.54
CA ILE A 192 -11.71 2.31 11.50
C ILE A 192 -12.88 1.40 11.13
N SER A 193 -12.68 0.08 11.15
CA SER A 193 -13.72 -0.90 10.83
C SER A 193 -14.91 -0.90 11.79
N TRP A 194 -14.74 -0.38 13.01
CA TRP A 194 -15.76 -0.43 14.05
C TRP A 194 -16.62 0.81 14.16
N GLN A 195 -16.36 1.87 13.38
CA GLN A 195 -17.23 3.04 13.39
C GLN A 195 -18.41 2.79 12.46
N PRO A 196 -19.65 2.62 12.99
CA PRO A 196 -20.83 2.70 12.15
C PRO A 196 -20.79 4.08 11.50
N LEU A 197 -21.13 4.15 10.22
CA LEU A 197 -21.46 5.42 9.58
C LEU A 197 -22.41 6.14 10.54
N GLU A 198 -21.98 7.22 11.20
CA GLU A 198 -22.94 8.16 11.78
C GLU A 198 -23.78 8.60 10.59
N GLU A 199 -24.99 8.04 10.50
CA GLU A 199 -26.03 8.59 9.66
C GLU A 199 -26.08 10.07 10.02
N PRO A 200 -26.04 11.00 9.05
CA PRO A 200 -26.22 12.40 9.37
C PRO A 200 -27.51 12.48 10.18
N LYS A 201 -27.41 12.85 11.46
CA LYS A 201 -28.56 13.08 12.31
C LYS A 201 -29.51 13.90 11.48
N LYS A 202 -30.65 13.32 11.09
CA LYS A 202 -31.71 14.07 10.41
C LYS A 202 -31.87 15.33 11.24
N ALA A 203 -31.56 16.49 10.64
CA ALA A 203 -31.74 17.76 11.32
C ALA A 203 -33.15 17.72 11.92
N PRO A 204 -33.33 18.10 13.20
CA PRO A 204 -34.64 18.07 13.81
C PRO A 204 -35.57 18.80 12.85
N VAL A 205 -36.59 18.09 12.35
CA VAL A 205 -37.61 18.68 11.50
C VAL A 205 -38.11 19.88 12.27
N ALA A 206 -37.71 21.08 11.84
CA ALA A 206 -38.22 22.30 12.42
C ALA A 206 -39.73 22.17 12.28
N LYS A 207 -40.44 22.09 13.41
CA LYS A 207 -41.90 22.10 13.40
C LYS A 207 -42.29 23.27 12.52
N ALA A 208 -42.89 22.98 11.37
CA ALA A 208 -43.38 24.00 10.46
C ALA A 208 -44.25 24.93 11.30
N LYS A 209 -43.86 26.20 11.36
CA LYS A 209 -44.64 27.23 12.02
C LYS A 209 -45.99 27.23 11.32
N GLU A 210 -47.04 26.88 12.06
CA GLU A 210 -48.41 26.84 11.54
C GLU A 210 -48.73 28.20 10.88
N PRO A 211 -49.22 28.22 9.63
CA PRO A 211 -49.44 29.46 8.93
C PRO A 211 -50.48 30.28 9.70
N ASP A 212 -50.12 31.52 10.01
CA ASP A 212 -50.97 32.49 10.68
C ASP A 212 -52.28 32.63 9.91
N LYS A 213 -53.40 32.23 10.53
CA LYS A 213 -54.72 32.35 9.91
C LYS A 213 -55.00 33.83 9.67
N PRO A 214 -55.34 34.26 8.43
CA PRO A 214 -55.70 35.65 8.20
C PRO A 214 -56.92 36.02 9.04
N ARG A 215 -56.74 36.95 9.99
CA ARG A 215 -57.82 37.58 10.74
C ARG A 215 -58.67 38.40 9.78
N MET A 216 -59.83 37.86 9.43
CA MET A 216 -60.88 38.64 8.75
C MET A 216 -61.38 39.73 9.71
N PRO A 217 -61.39 41.02 9.32
CA PRO A 217 -62.00 42.06 10.15
C PRO A 217 -63.51 41.87 10.17
N MET A 218 -64.07 41.74 11.37
CA MET A 218 -65.52 41.75 11.60
C MET A 218 -66.07 43.14 11.25
N ALA A 219 -67.05 43.21 10.35
CA ALA A 219 -67.82 44.43 10.12
C ALA A 219 -68.79 44.64 11.28
N SER A 220 -68.66 45.78 11.97
CA SER A 220 -69.62 46.20 12.99
C SER A 220 -70.94 46.65 12.33
N PRO A 221 -72.11 46.24 12.83
CA PRO A 221 -73.37 46.73 12.32
C PRO A 221 -73.58 48.20 12.72
N ILE A 222 -73.88 49.02 11.73
CA ILE A 222 -74.30 50.43 11.89
C ILE A 222 -75.68 50.43 12.56
N ARG A 223 -75.81 51.01 13.76
CA ARG A 223 -77.12 51.36 14.32
C ARG A 223 -77.62 52.63 13.65
N THR A 224 -78.79 52.54 13.01
CA THR A 224 -79.50 53.70 12.49
C THR A 224 -80.71 53.93 13.38
N ASP A 225 -80.59 54.85 14.32
CA ASP A 225 -81.72 55.28 15.15
C ASP A 225 -82.41 56.44 14.42
N LEU A 226 -83.42 56.10 13.61
CA LEU A 226 -84.29 57.03 12.90
C LEU A 226 -85.31 57.64 13.89
N GLU A 227 -85.20 58.93 14.19
CA GLU A 227 -86.22 59.69 14.91
C GLU A 227 -87.45 59.90 14.01
N VAL A 228 -88.60 59.35 14.43
CA VAL A 228 -89.89 59.54 13.78
C VAL A 228 -90.58 60.75 14.41
N PHE A 229 -90.54 61.89 13.72
CA PHE A 229 -91.37 63.05 14.05
C PHE A 229 -92.82 62.78 13.63
N ARG A 230 -93.76 62.93 14.57
CA ARG A 230 -95.20 62.96 14.29
C ARG A 230 -95.66 64.41 14.14
N PHE A 231 -96.47 64.65 13.11
CA PHE A 231 -97.28 65.86 12.94
C PHE A 231 -98.65 65.67 13.62
#